data_AF-A0A6J7UFF4-F1
#
_entry.id   AF-A0A6J7UFF4-F1
#
_cell.length_a   1.000
_cell.length_b   1.000
_cell.length_c   1.000
_cell.angle_alpha   90.00
_cell.angle_beta   90.00
_cell.angle_gamma   90.00
#
_symmetry.space_group_name_H-M   'P 1'
#
loop_
_entity.id
_entity.type
_entity.pdbx_description
1 polymer ?
#
loop_
_entity_poly.entity_id
_entity_poly.type
_entity_poly.pdbx_seq_one_letter_code
_entity_poly.pdbx_strand_id
1 'polypeptide(L)'
;MTGVARVDVGSLLPSAWSCAHGYERWRSDCGCSTDGSADSHQRWRGPLRSLLEVLSDHANEVYARRGADVFLDPWRARDEYGEVLADRSRWDEFVARHVRPLASQHEASVLLASQEATLASFTSCAWFFADLLRPEAAIVLQEAARSVELLASLGERAPLEAALAYLDAPGVLDGPSGRARGVSNGSAVWDWATRERADMVEPAGSTQLRRWDTMTPVVSLVADLAVHAVAGSVPHAEQAIEVIGLAARAGDQHLYVVAQHTVYDAILGRGRTVPTHLAALGAALGLAVDRVSARHR
;
A
#
# COMPACT_ATOMS: atom_id res chain seq x y z
N MET A 1 39.89 26.85 -14.73
CA MET A 1 39.72 25.40 -14.44
C MET A 1 39.40 24.72 -15.75
N THR A 2 40.36 23.98 -16.30
CA THR A 2 40.23 23.21 -17.53
C THR A 2 39.17 22.12 -17.34
N GLY A 3 38.16 22.10 -18.21
CA GLY A 3 37.05 21.15 -18.15
C GLY A 3 37.53 19.71 -18.30
N VAL A 4 36.95 18.80 -17.51
CA VAL A 4 37.18 17.36 -17.64
C VAL A 4 36.67 16.92 -19.01
N ALA A 5 37.56 16.46 -19.88
CA ALA A 5 37.17 15.87 -21.16
C ALA A 5 36.40 14.57 -20.89
N ARG A 6 35.10 14.57 -21.22
CA ARG A 6 34.30 13.34 -21.22
C ARG A 6 34.63 12.56 -22.49
N VAL A 7 35.08 11.32 -22.32
CA VAL A 7 35.36 10.40 -23.41
C VAL A 7 34.28 9.32 -23.37
N ASP A 8 33.65 9.07 -24.52
CA ASP A 8 32.71 7.96 -24.69
C ASP A 8 33.48 6.64 -24.67
N VAL A 9 33.07 5.73 -23.78
CA VAL A 9 33.68 4.41 -23.60
C VAL A 9 32.84 3.28 -24.19
N GLY A 10 31.77 3.60 -24.92
CA GLY A 10 30.88 2.63 -25.55
C GLY A 10 29.81 2.05 -24.61
N SER A 11 29.10 1.01 -25.08
CA SER A 11 28.03 0.36 -24.33
C SER A 11 28.58 -0.56 -23.24
N LEU A 12 28.18 -0.32 -21.98
CA LEU A 12 28.49 -1.18 -20.85
C LEU A 12 27.46 -2.31 -20.75
N LEU A 13 27.93 -3.55 -20.58
CA LEU A 13 27.08 -4.66 -20.14
C LEU A 13 26.59 -4.38 -18.71
N PRO A 14 25.39 -4.82 -18.31
CA PRO A 14 24.90 -4.65 -16.94
C PRO A 14 25.89 -5.24 -15.93
N SER A 15 26.48 -4.38 -15.11
CA SER A 15 27.50 -4.75 -14.12
C SER A 15 27.18 -4.14 -12.77
N ALA A 16 27.74 -4.72 -11.71
CA ALA A 16 27.72 -4.12 -10.39
C ALA A 16 29.11 -4.12 -9.76
N TRP A 17 29.39 -3.09 -8.99
CA TRP A 17 30.66 -2.91 -8.29
C TRP A 17 30.98 -4.02 -7.26
N SER A 18 29.98 -4.78 -6.82
CA SER A 18 30.10 -5.79 -5.74
C SER A 18 29.79 -7.23 -6.19
N CYS A 19 29.76 -7.50 -7.50
CA CYS A 19 29.60 -8.86 -8.03
C CYS A 19 30.53 -9.07 -9.24
N ALA A 20 31.39 -10.10 -9.15
CA ALA A 20 32.28 -10.50 -10.24
C ALA A 20 31.52 -11.07 -11.46
N HIS A 21 30.25 -11.43 -11.28
CA HIS A 21 29.35 -11.97 -12.29
C HIS A 21 28.36 -10.91 -12.81
N GLY A 22 28.75 -9.63 -12.82
CA GLY A 22 27.91 -8.54 -13.28
C GLY A 22 26.79 -8.21 -12.30
N TYR A 23 25.54 -8.34 -12.71
CA TYR A 23 24.36 -8.07 -11.88
C TYR A 23 23.69 -9.36 -11.36
N GLU A 24 24.29 -10.53 -11.63
CA GLU A 24 23.69 -11.84 -11.33
C GLU A 24 23.48 -12.07 -9.82
N ARG A 25 24.23 -11.40 -8.94
CA ARG A 25 23.95 -11.40 -7.49
C ARG A 25 22.50 -10.98 -7.18
N TRP A 26 21.89 -10.09 -7.95
CA TRP A 26 20.51 -9.65 -7.70
C TRP A 26 19.45 -10.39 -8.52
N ARG A 27 19.86 -11.37 -9.34
CA ARG A 27 18.94 -12.06 -10.28
C ARG A 27 18.93 -13.58 -10.10
N SER A 28 20.08 -14.20 -9.92
CA SER A 28 20.25 -15.64 -10.07
C SER A 28 21.16 -16.26 -9.00
N ASP A 29 21.27 -17.58 -9.06
CA ASP A 29 22.23 -18.34 -8.27
C ASP A 29 23.65 -18.22 -8.84
N CYS A 30 24.24 -17.04 -8.68
CA CYS A 30 25.58 -16.75 -9.20
C CYS A 30 26.72 -17.29 -8.31
N GLY A 31 26.39 -18.02 -7.23
CA GLY A 31 27.34 -18.58 -6.26
C GLY A 31 28.07 -17.53 -5.40
N CYS A 32 27.77 -16.24 -5.54
CA CYS A 32 28.36 -15.21 -4.70
C CYS A 32 27.74 -15.28 -3.30
N SER A 33 28.54 -15.73 -2.35
CA SER A 33 28.21 -15.84 -0.93
C SER A 33 29.17 -14.98 -0.11
N THR A 34 28.65 -14.07 0.70
CA THR A 34 29.42 -13.31 1.70
C THR A 34 29.25 -13.86 3.11
N ASP A 35 28.23 -14.68 3.33
CA ASP A 35 27.71 -15.06 4.65
C ASP A 35 27.02 -16.44 4.68
N GLY A 36 27.01 -17.17 3.56
CA GLY A 36 26.34 -18.47 3.44
C GLY A 36 27.20 -19.64 3.93
N SER A 37 26.55 -20.68 4.41
CA SER A 37 27.19 -21.98 4.64
C SER A 37 27.57 -22.66 3.31
N ALA A 38 28.37 -23.73 3.35
CA ALA A 38 28.71 -24.51 2.16
C ALA A 38 27.49 -25.07 1.43
N ASP A 39 26.37 -25.28 2.14
CA ASP A 39 25.12 -25.82 1.60
C ASP A 39 24.07 -24.75 1.30
N SER A 40 24.42 -23.46 1.46
CA SER A 40 23.53 -22.34 1.12
C SER A 40 23.56 -22.06 -0.39
N HIS A 41 22.41 -21.69 -0.96
CA HIS A 41 22.30 -21.39 -2.40
C HIS A 41 21.36 -20.21 -2.66
N GLN A 42 21.40 -19.64 -3.87
CA GLN A 42 20.62 -18.45 -4.21
C GLN A 42 19.54 -18.69 -5.28
N ARG A 43 19.14 -19.95 -5.47
CA ARG A 43 18.04 -20.36 -6.37
C ARG A 43 16.70 -19.67 -6.07
N TRP A 44 16.50 -19.19 -4.85
CA TRP A 44 15.30 -18.46 -4.42
C TRP A 44 15.19 -17.04 -4.98
N ARG A 45 16.27 -16.42 -5.47
CA ARG A 45 16.28 -15.02 -5.89
C ARG A 45 15.30 -14.71 -7.02
N GLY A 46 15.29 -15.55 -8.05
CA GLY A 46 14.35 -15.43 -9.18
C GLY A 46 12.90 -15.66 -8.74
N PRO A 47 12.58 -16.80 -8.09
CA PRO A 47 11.27 -17.07 -7.52
C PRO A 47 10.73 -15.98 -6.59
N LEU A 48 11.54 -15.45 -5.66
CA LEU A 48 11.13 -14.35 -4.78
C LEU A 48 10.81 -13.10 -5.60
N ARG A 49 11.61 -12.80 -6.62
CA ARG A 49 11.37 -11.67 -7.52
C ARG A 49 10.03 -11.84 -8.25
N SER A 50 9.76 -13.03 -8.80
CA SER A 50 8.51 -13.33 -9.50
C SER A 50 7.28 -13.25 -8.58
N LEU A 51 7.40 -13.71 -7.33
CA LEU A 51 6.37 -13.52 -6.31
C LEU A 51 6.04 -12.03 -6.13
N LEU A 52 7.06 -11.18 -5.92
CA LEU A 52 6.86 -9.74 -5.73
C LEU A 52 6.34 -9.05 -6.98
N GLU A 53 6.76 -9.47 -8.18
CA GLU A 53 6.26 -8.95 -9.44
C GLU A 53 4.76 -9.22 -9.60
N VAL A 54 4.28 -10.42 -9.26
CA VAL A 54 2.83 -10.71 -9.27
C VAL A 54 2.05 -9.78 -8.33
N LEU A 55 2.56 -9.56 -7.12
CA LEU A 55 1.89 -8.66 -6.16
C LEU A 55 1.97 -7.19 -6.60
N SER A 56 3.10 -6.79 -7.21
CA SER A 56 3.31 -5.44 -7.72
C SER A 56 2.42 -5.14 -8.92
N ASP A 57 2.29 -6.07 -9.86
CA ASP A 57 1.41 -5.92 -11.03
C ASP A 57 -0.04 -5.75 -10.60
N HIS A 58 -0.50 -6.55 -9.63
CA HIS A 58 -1.81 -6.39 -9.02
C HIS A 58 -1.98 -5.02 -8.36
N ALA A 59 -1.00 -4.58 -7.55
CA ALA A 59 -1.06 -3.28 -6.88
C ALA A 59 -1.10 -2.11 -7.88
N ASN A 60 -0.35 -2.21 -8.98
CA ASN A 60 -0.33 -1.20 -10.04
C ASN A 60 -1.64 -1.18 -10.84
N GLU A 61 -2.24 -2.35 -11.12
CA GLU A 61 -3.54 -2.46 -11.78
C GLU A 61 -4.65 -1.80 -10.93
N VAL A 62 -4.71 -2.16 -9.64
CA VAL A 62 -5.67 -1.57 -8.69
C VAL A 62 -5.44 -0.07 -8.55
N TYR A 63 -4.19 0.38 -8.41
CA TYR A 63 -3.84 1.79 -8.30
C TYR A 63 -4.26 2.58 -9.54
N ALA A 64 -3.99 2.06 -10.75
CA ALA A 64 -4.40 2.71 -11.99
C ALA A 64 -5.92 2.80 -12.11
N ARG A 65 -6.64 1.71 -11.82
CA ARG A 65 -8.09 1.62 -11.93
C ARG A 65 -8.81 2.53 -10.93
N ARG A 66 -8.54 2.36 -9.64
CA ARG A 66 -9.19 3.14 -8.57
C ARG A 66 -8.65 4.57 -8.50
N GLY A 67 -7.35 4.73 -8.72
CA GLY A 67 -6.70 6.03 -8.74
C GLY A 67 -7.26 6.95 -9.80
N ALA A 68 -7.76 6.44 -10.94
CA ALA A 68 -8.40 7.27 -11.96
C ALA A 68 -9.61 8.06 -11.43
N ASP A 69 -10.36 7.48 -10.48
CA ASP A 69 -11.52 8.10 -9.84
C ASP A 69 -11.13 8.98 -8.64
N VAL A 70 -9.94 8.79 -8.09
CA VAL A 70 -9.45 9.50 -6.90
C VAL A 70 -8.54 10.68 -7.24
N PHE A 71 -7.65 10.54 -8.21
CA PHE A 71 -6.62 11.51 -8.57
C PHE A 71 -6.87 12.15 -9.93
N LEU A 72 -6.47 13.42 -10.07
CA LEU A 72 -6.45 14.11 -11.36
C LEU A 72 -5.53 13.39 -12.36
N ASP A 73 -4.36 12.96 -11.88
CA ASP A 73 -3.37 12.12 -12.56
C ASP A 73 -2.78 11.16 -11.51
N PRO A 74 -3.11 9.85 -11.55
CA PRO A 74 -2.66 8.90 -10.53
C PRO A 74 -1.14 8.76 -10.47
N TRP A 75 -0.47 8.60 -11.62
CA TRP A 75 0.96 8.34 -11.63
C TRP A 75 1.76 9.57 -11.21
N ARG A 76 1.30 10.77 -11.60
CA ARG A 76 1.90 12.01 -11.10
C ARG A 76 1.66 12.19 -9.60
N ALA A 77 0.47 11.85 -9.09
CA ALA A 77 0.18 11.89 -7.66
C ALA A 77 1.09 10.93 -6.88
N ARG A 78 1.33 9.72 -7.37
CA ARG A 78 2.29 8.77 -6.79
C ARG A 78 3.69 9.37 -6.69
N ASP A 79 4.19 9.97 -7.77
CA ASP A 79 5.55 10.51 -7.81
C ASP A 79 5.71 11.73 -6.88
N GLU A 80 4.74 12.64 -6.87
CA GLU A 80 4.75 13.82 -5.99
C GLU A 80 4.43 13.47 -4.52
N TYR A 81 3.91 12.26 -4.22
CA TYR A 81 3.66 11.83 -2.84
C TYR A 81 4.94 11.72 -2.00
N GLY A 82 6.11 11.59 -2.65
CA GLY A 82 7.40 11.70 -1.97
C GLY A 82 7.56 12.99 -1.17
N GLU A 83 6.90 14.09 -1.58
CA GLU A 83 6.87 15.35 -0.82
C GLU A 83 6.16 15.20 0.53
N VAL A 84 5.07 14.43 0.57
CA VAL A 84 4.32 14.14 1.80
C VAL A 84 5.07 13.14 2.68
N LEU A 85 5.77 12.17 2.08
CA LEU A 85 6.64 11.26 2.83
C LEU A 85 7.77 12.01 3.54
N ALA A 86 8.33 13.03 2.89
CA ALA A 86 9.36 13.89 3.46
C ALA A 86 8.81 14.86 4.51
N ASP A 87 7.59 15.39 4.33
CA ASP A 87 6.93 16.28 5.26
C ASP A 87 5.42 16.04 5.29
N ARG A 88 4.95 15.40 6.37
CA ARG A 88 3.55 15.01 6.56
C ARG A 88 2.60 16.20 6.64
N SER A 89 3.08 17.40 6.98
CA SER A 89 2.24 18.60 7.03
C SER A 89 1.76 19.06 5.65
N ARG A 90 2.40 18.57 4.58
CA ARG A 90 2.05 18.90 3.18
C ARG A 90 0.87 18.12 2.64
N TRP A 91 0.23 17.27 3.44
CA TRP A 91 -0.93 16.47 3.01
C TRP A 91 -2.06 17.33 2.42
N ASP A 92 -2.46 18.40 3.10
CA ASP A 92 -3.57 19.24 2.64
C ASP A 92 -3.23 19.94 1.30
N GLU A 93 -1.98 20.37 1.12
CA GLU A 93 -1.48 20.92 -0.15
C GLU A 93 -1.51 19.86 -1.26
N PHE A 94 -1.05 18.64 -0.95
CA PHE A 94 -1.05 17.52 -1.87
C PHE A 94 -2.47 17.14 -2.31
N VAL A 95 -3.41 17.04 -1.37
CA VAL A 95 -4.83 16.79 -1.64
C VAL A 95 -5.38 17.89 -2.55
N ALA A 96 -5.08 19.16 -2.25
CA ALA A 96 -5.48 20.28 -3.09
C ALA A 96 -4.89 20.18 -4.52
N ARG A 97 -3.67 19.66 -4.69
CA ARG A 97 -3.04 19.59 -6.02
C ARG A 97 -3.46 18.36 -6.82
N HIS A 98 -3.65 17.20 -6.18
CA HIS A 98 -3.73 15.91 -6.87
C HIS A 98 -5.06 15.18 -6.74
N VAL A 99 -5.77 15.34 -5.63
CA VAL A 99 -7.01 14.58 -5.38
C VAL A 99 -8.18 15.28 -6.04
N ARG A 100 -9.03 14.51 -6.74
CA ARG A 100 -10.22 15.04 -7.41
C ARG A 100 -11.18 15.64 -6.38
N PRO A 101 -11.95 16.69 -6.76
CA PRO A 101 -13.04 17.15 -5.92
C PRO A 101 -13.96 16.00 -5.55
N LEU A 102 -14.40 15.93 -4.28
CA LEU A 102 -15.28 14.89 -3.73
C LEU A 102 -14.75 13.45 -3.70
N ALA A 103 -13.51 13.19 -4.15
CA ALA A 103 -12.89 11.89 -3.94
C ALA A 103 -12.58 11.64 -2.45
N SER A 104 -12.56 10.37 -2.06
CA SER A 104 -12.20 9.93 -0.71
C SER A 104 -10.72 10.19 -0.46
N GLN A 105 -10.40 11.09 0.47
CA GLN A 105 -9.01 11.33 0.87
C GLN A 105 -8.41 10.11 1.57
N HIS A 106 -9.24 9.34 2.27
CA HIS A 106 -8.81 8.09 2.89
C HIS A 106 -8.39 7.07 1.81
N GLU A 107 -9.21 6.87 0.78
CA GLU A 107 -8.84 5.98 -0.33
C GLU A 107 -7.58 6.47 -1.04
N ALA A 108 -7.43 7.78 -1.25
CA ALA A 108 -6.20 8.37 -1.76
C ALA A 108 -4.99 7.99 -0.90
N SER A 109 -5.10 8.10 0.43
CA SER A 109 -4.02 7.75 1.36
C SER A 109 -3.67 6.26 1.32
N VAL A 110 -4.67 5.38 1.22
CA VAL A 110 -4.49 3.92 1.12
C VAL A 110 -3.82 3.54 -0.19
N LEU A 111 -4.29 4.08 -1.32
CA LEU A 111 -3.70 3.86 -2.64
C LEU A 111 -2.24 4.32 -2.68
N LEU A 112 -1.91 5.49 -2.12
CA LEU A 112 -0.54 6.00 -2.07
C LEU A 112 0.36 5.19 -1.13
N ALA A 113 -0.13 4.84 0.05
CA ALA A 113 0.59 3.97 0.98
C ALA A 113 0.82 2.57 0.39
N SER A 114 -0.11 2.06 -0.43
CA SER A 114 0.06 0.76 -1.09
C SER A 114 1.19 0.81 -2.13
N GLN A 115 1.31 1.93 -2.86
CA GLN A 115 2.39 2.16 -3.80
C GLN A 115 3.74 2.33 -3.09
N GLU A 116 3.79 3.04 -1.97
CA GLU A 116 4.98 3.14 -1.12
C GLU A 116 5.46 1.75 -0.67
N ALA A 117 4.57 0.95 -0.09
CA ALA A 117 4.87 -0.41 0.37
C ALA A 117 5.28 -1.34 -0.80
N THR A 118 4.61 -1.21 -1.95
CA THR A 118 4.96 -1.97 -3.17
C THR A 118 6.37 -1.64 -3.62
N LEU A 119 6.76 -0.37 -3.68
CA LEU A 119 8.11 0.05 -4.04
C LEU A 119 9.15 -0.42 -2.99
N ALA A 120 8.82 -0.32 -1.70
CA ALA A 120 9.68 -0.76 -0.60
C ALA A 120 9.95 -2.27 -0.62
N SER A 121 9.00 -3.08 -1.12
CA SER A 121 9.18 -4.52 -1.31
C SER A 121 10.31 -4.88 -2.29
N PHE A 122 10.77 -3.94 -3.12
CA PHE A 122 11.89 -4.17 -4.06
C PHE A 122 13.24 -3.63 -3.57
N THR A 123 13.40 -3.38 -2.28
CA THR A 123 14.71 -2.97 -1.74
C THR A 123 15.78 -4.04 -1.97
N SER A 124 16.89 -3.65 -2.60
CA SER A 124 17.89 -4.57 -3.14
C SER A 124 18.70 -5.34 -2.09
N CYS A 125 18.66 -4.91 -0.83
CA CYS A 125 19.37 -5.55 0.28
C CYS A 125 18.91 -7.01 0.48
N ALA A 126 17.64 -7.31 0.20
CA ALA A 126 17.11 -8.67 0.29
C ALA A 126 17.85 -9.66 -0.61
N TRP A 127 18.38 -9.25 -1.76
CA TRP A 127 19.09 -10.13 -2.70
C TRP A 127 20.61 -10.22 -2.45
N PHE A 128 21.16 -9.41 -1.56
CA PHE A 128 22.61 -9.31 -1.40
C PHE A 128 23.24 -10.58 -0.80
N PHE A 129 22.54 -11.16 0.17
CA PHE A 129 22.99 -12.29 1.00
C PHE A 129 22.69 -13.65 0.38
N ALA A 130 23.28 -14.71 0.94
CA ALA A 130 23.16 -16.07 0.43
C ALA A 130 21.84 -16.76 0.83
N ASP A 131 21.23 -16.38 1.96
CA ASP A 131 20.09 -17.07 2.57
C ASP A 131 18.81 -16.24 2.52
N LEU A 132 17.70 -16.90 2.18
CA LEU A 132 16.36 -16.33 2.13
C LEU A 132 15.81 -16.03 3.52
N LEU A 133 16.12 -16.84 4.54
CA LEU A 133 15.47 -16.71 5.85
C LEU A 133 16.19 -15.71 6.77
N ARG A 134 16.42 -14.51 6.24
CA ARG A 134 17.12 -13.41 6.90
C ARG A 134 16.25 -12.16 7.09
N PRO A 135 16.60 -11.26 8.03
CA PRO A 135 15.85 -10.03 8.25
C PRO A 135 15.64 -9.19 6.98
N GLU A 136 16.62 -9.14 6.07
CA GLU A 136 16.52 -8.34 4.86
C GLU A 136 15.43 -8.84 3.90
N ALA A 137 15.32 -10.17 3.75
CA ALA A 137 14.24 -10.79 2.99
C ALA A 137 12.89 -10.70 3.74
N ALA A 138 12.90 -10.74 5.07
CA ALA A 138 11.70 -10.53 5.87
C ALA A 138 11.13 -9.11 5.66
N ILE A 139 11.97 -8.07 5.62
CA ILE A 139 11.54 -6.68 5.38
C ILE A 139 10.79 -6.56 4.06
N VAL A 140 11.33 -7.09 2.96
CA VAL A 140 10.65 -6.98 1.65
C VAL A 140 9.32 -7.74 1.61
N LEU A 141 9.23 -8.90 2.28
CA LEU A 141 7.99 -9.65 2.40
C LEU A 141 6.98 -8.95 3.31
N GLN A 142 7.43 -8.27 4.37
CA GLN A 142 6.58 -7.46 5.24
C GLN A 142 5.99 -6.25 4.51
N GLU A 143 6.77 -5.59 3.65
CA GLU A 143 6.28 -4.49 2.82
C GLU A 143 5.33 -4.98 1.71
N ALA A 144 5.60 -6.14 1.11
CA ALA A 144 4.65 -6.80 0.21
C ALA A 144 3.33 -7.12 0.93
N ALA A 145 3.41 -7.67 2.14
CA ALA A 145 2.24 -7.95 2.97
C ALA A 145 1.46 -6.68 3.32
N ARG A 146 2.16 -5.59 3.66
CA ARG A 146 1.55 -4.28 3.89
C ARG A 146 0.77 -3.79 2.67
N SER A 147 1.32 -3.93 1.46
CA SER A 147 0.63 -3.57 0.22
C SER A 147 -0.64 -4.41 0.03
N VAL A 148 -0.54 -5.73 0.22
CA VAL A 148 -1.67 -6.65 0.15
C VAL A 148 -2.76 -6.29 1.16
N GLU A 149 -2.39 -6.01 2.41
CA GLU A 149 -3.31 -5.62 3.48
C GLU A 149 -4.01 -4.30 3.15
N LEU A 150 -3.26 -3.30 2.68
CA LEU A 150 -3.77 -1.99 2.24
C LEU A 150 -4.77 -2.12 1.10
N LEU A 151 -4.53 -2.98 0.12
CA LEU A 151 -5.46 -3.13 -1.01
C LEU A 151 -6.68 -3.98 -0.63
N ALA A 152 -6.49 -5.04 0.15
CA ALA A 152 -7.59 -5.84 0.70
C ALA A 152 -8.58 -4.97 1.49
N SER A 153 -8.04 -3.95 2.16
CA SER A 153 -8.78 -2.94 2.87
C SER A 153 -9.79 -2.18 1.97
N LEU A 154 -9.48 -1.98 0.69
CA LEU A 154 -10.38 -1.40 -0.33
C LEU A 154 -11.29 -2.44 -1.00
N GLY A 155 -11.30 -3.68 -0.51
CA GLY A 155 -11.98 -4.82 -1.11
C GLY A 155 -11.19 -5.49 -2.25
N GLU A 156 -9.93 -5.13 -2.45
CA GLU A 156 -9.10 -5.59 -3.57
C GLU A 156 -8.21 -6.75 -3.12
N ARG A 157 -8.61 -7.98 -3.45
CA ARG A 157 -7.90 -9.19 -3.02
C ARG A 157 -6.75 -9.51 -3.97
N ALA A 158 -5.54 -9.52 -3.43
CA ALA A 158 -4.35 -9.90 -4.17
C ALA A 158 -4.30 -11.40 -4.51
N PRO A 159 -3.66 -11.78 -5.63
CA PRO A 159 -3.45 -13.19 -6.00
C PRO A 159 -2.32 -13.84 -5.18
N LEU A 160 -2.44 -13.79 -3.84
CA LEU A 160 -1.37 -14.18 -2.92
C LEU A 160 -0.96 -15.64 -3.07
N GLU A 161 -1.91 -16.58 -3.16
CA GLU A 161 -1.60 -18.00 -3.34
C GLU A 161 -0.77 -18.26 -4.61
N ALA A 162 -1.14 -17.63 -5.72
CA ALA A 162 -0.41 -17.75 -6.99
C ALA A 162 0.99 -17.12 -6.91
N ALA A 163 1.14 -16.02 -6.16
CA ALA A 163 2.44 -15.40 -5.93
C ALA A 163 3.35 -16.31 -5.06
N LEU A 164 2.81 -16.88 -3.98
CA LEU A 164 3.56 -17.75 -3.07
C LEU A 164 4.03 -19.04 -3.76
N ALA A 165 3.28 -19.55 -4.73
CA ALA A 165 3.60 -20.76 -5.47
C ALA A 165 4.95 -20.68 -6.23
N TYR A 166 5.48 -19.48 -6.52
CA TYR A 166 6.83 -19.36 -7.09
C TYR A 166 7.90 -19.93 -6.15
N LEU A 167 7.74 -19.77 -4.84
CA LEU A 167 8.68 -20.31 -3.85
C LEU A 167 8.55 -21.83 -3.67
N ASP A 168 7.48 -22.44 -4.17
CA ASP A 168 7.26 -23.89 -4.08
C ASP A 168 7.97 -24.67 -5.19
N ALA A 169 8.65 -23.99 -6.11
CA ALA A 169 9.38 -24.64 -7.18
C ALA A 169 10.50 -25.55 -6.63
N PRO A 170 10.76 -26.72 -7.25
CA PRO A 170 11.76 -27.66 -6.76
C PRO A 170 13.14 -27.02 -6.59
N GLY A 171 13.74 -27.21 -5.42
CA GLY A 171 15.07 -26.68 -5.12
C GLY A 171 15.12 -25.22 -4.68
N VAL A 172 14.00 -24.51 -4.62
CA VAL A 172 13.99 -23.10 -4.18
C VAL A 172 14.22 -22.94 -2.68
N LEU A 173 13.61 -23.81 -1.88
CA LEU A 173 13.69 -23.78 -0.41
C LEU A 173 14.59 -24.87 0.18
N ASP A 174 15.34 -25.57 -0.68
CA ASP A 174 16.38 -26.48 -0.19
C ASP A 174 17.44 -25.66 0.55
N GLY A 175 17.90 -26.13 1.69
CA GLY A 175 18.98 -25.45 2.39
C GLY A 175 18.96 -25.69 3.89
N PRO A 176 20.09 -25.44 4.56
CA PRO A 176 20.21 -25.66 6.00
C PRO A 176 19.22 -24.77 6.78
N SER A 177 19.00 -23.53 6.36
CA SER A 177 18.13 -22.57 7.04
C SER A 177 16.65 -22.92 6.93
N GLY A 178 16.19 -23.33 5.73
CA GLY A 178 14.82 -23.81 5.51
C GLY A 178 14.51 -25.04 6.37
N ARG A 179 15.42 -26.01 6.37
CA ARG A 179 15.33 -27.21 7.24
C ARG A 179 15.34 -26.87 8.73
N ALA A 180 16.24 -25.98 9.17
CA ALA A 180 16.37 -25.62 10.58
C ALA A 180 15.15 -24.87 11.14
N ARG A 181 14.42 -24.13 10.29
CA ARG A 181 13.23 -23.35 10.70
C ARG A 181 11.89 -24.03 10.33
N GLY A 182 11.92 -25.24 9.80
CA GLY A 182 10.71 -25.97 9.39
C GLY A 182 9.93 -25.28 8.27
N VAL A 183 10.60 -24.46 7.46
CA VAL A 183 9.99 -23.74 6.34
C VAL A 183 10.07 -24.64 5.10
N SER A 184 8.90 -25.06 4.59
CA SER A 184 8.80 -26.08 3.53
C SER A 184 8.12 -25.61 2.25
N ASN A 185 7.47 -24.45 2.27
CA ASN A 185 6.74 -23.87 1.13
C ASN A 185 6.67 -22.34 1.24
N GLY A 186 6.18 -21.68 0.19
CA GLY A 186 6.04 -20.23 0.12
C GLY A 186 5.15 -19.66 1.23
N SER A 187 4.08 -20.36 1.60
CA SER A 187 3.23 -19.95 2.74
C SER A 187 4.01 -19.93 4.04
N ALA A 188 4.85 -20.94 4.30
CA ALA A 188 5.66 -20.99 5.51
C ALA A 188 6.73 -19.89 5.53
N VAL A 189 7.30 -19.52 4.37
CA VAL A 189 8.20 -18.36 4.24
C VAL A 189 7.45 -17.08 4.57
N TRP A 190 6.27 -16.88 3.98
CA TRP A 190 5.42 -15.72 4.21
C TRP A 190 5.03 -15.58 5.68
N ASP A 191 4.56 -16.66 6.29
CA ASP A 191 4.19 -16.70 7.71
C ASP A 191 5.38 -16.45 8.62
N TRP A 192 6.57 -16.96 8.27
CA TRP A 192 7.79 -16.68 9.03
C TRP A 192 8.14 -15.19 8.97
N ALA A 193 8.15 -14.59 7.77
CA ALA A 193 8.53 -13.19 7.58
C ALA A 193 7.55 -12.21 8.24
N THR A 194 6.25 -12.53 8.20
CA THR A 194 5.19 -11.63 8.69
C THR A 194 4.85 -11.82 10.16
N ARG A 195 5.22 -12.94 10.79
CA ARG A 195 5.02 -13.19 12.22
C ARG A 195 5.65 -12.12 13.11
N GLU A 196 6.87 -11.68 12.82
CA GLU A 196 7.56 -10.63 13.61
C GLU A 196 6.86 -9.27 13.54
N ARG A 197 6.11 -9.00 12.47
CA ARG A 197 5.32 -7.78 12.32
C ARG A 197 4.08 -7.77 13.24
N ALA A 198 3.58 -8.94 13.63
CA ALA A 198 2.46 -9.05 14.58
C ALA A 198 2.87 -8.69 16.02
N ASP A 199 4.15 -8.88 16.36
CA ASP A 199 4.68 -8.61 17.71
C ASP A 199 5.24 -7.18 17.84
N MET A 200 5.57 -6.52 16.73
CA MET A 200 6.03 -5.11 16.65
C MET A 200 4.87 -4.11 16.58
N VAL A 201 3.69 -4.46 17.14
CA VAL A 201 2.66 -3.47 17.43
C VAL A 201 3.16 -2.59 18.58
N GLU A 202 3.94 -1.57 18.23
CA GLU A 202 4.28 -0.44 19.08
C GLU A 202 3.01 0.26 19.61
N PRO A 203 3.08 0.95 20.76
CA PRO A 203 1.93 1.59 21.38
C PRO A 203 1.34 2.66 20.46
N ALA A 204 0.03 2.87 20.61
CA ALA A 204 -0.79 3.82 19.86
C ALA A 204 -0.03 5.11 19.45
N GLY A 205 0.27 5.26 18.16
CA GLY A 205 0.92 6.46 17.66
C GLY A 205 1.37 6.47 16.20
N SER A 206 1.58 5.32 15.56
CA SER A 206 1.93 5.32 14.13
C SER A 206 1.34 4.11 13.39
N THR A 207 0.74 4.38 12.24
CA THR A 207 0.15 3.42 11.28
C THR A 207 -1.06 2.60 11.78
N GLN A 208 -2.20 3.28 11.92
CA GLN A 208 -3.53 2.64 11.99
C GLN A 208 -3.98 2.19 10.60
N LEU A 209 -3.59 0.98 10.21
CA LEU A 209 -4.26 0.21 9.16
C LEU A 209 -4.51 -1.18 9.74
N ARG A 210 -5.59 -1.34 10.51
CA ARG A 210 -5.98 -2.59 11.16
C ARG A 210 -7.25 -3.15 10.52
N ARG A 211 -7.13 -4.35 9.92
CA ARG A 211 -8.17 -5.37 9.57
C ARG A 211 -9.57 -4.84 9.18
N TRP A 212 -9.90 -4.85 7.89
CA TRP A 212 -11.11 -4.21 7.33
C TRP A 212 -12.17 -5.13 6.72
N ASP A 213 -12.21 -6.43 7.02
CA ASP A 213 -13.05 -7.35 6.23
C ASP A 213 -14.28 -7.95 6.93
N THR A 214 -14.96 -7.17 7.78
CA THR A 214 -16.36 -7.44 8.12
C THR A 214 -17.11 -6.13 8.24
N MET A 215 -18.31 -6.00 7.65
CA MET A 215 -19.23 -4.91 7.98
C MET A 215 -19.46 -4.95 9.49
N THR A 216 -18.73 -4.12 10.22
CA THR A 216 -18.94 -3.98 11.65
C THR A 216 -20.31 -3.33 11.87
N PRO A 217 -20.96 -3.57 13.02
CA PRO A 217 -22.20 -2.87 13.36
C PRO A 217 -22.09 -1.34 13.23
N VAL A 218 -20.88 -0.79 13.43
CA VAL A 218 -20.57 0.64 13.25
C VAL A 218 -20.66 1.07 11.78
N VAL A 219 -20.12 0.29 10.84
CA VAL A 219 -20.22 0.58 9.40
C VAL A 219 -21.69 0.55 8.94
N SER A 220 -22.46 -0.44 9.38
CA SER A 220 -23.89 -0.53 9.04
C SER A 220 -24.69 0.64 9.61
N LEU A 221 -24.44 1.00 10.87
CA LEU A 221 -25.11 2.12 11.52
C LEU A 221 -24.84 3.43 10.79
N VAL A 222 -23.59 3.72 10.44
CA VAL A 222 -23.24 4.96 9.73
C VAL A 222 -23.86 4.99 8.33
N ALA A 223 -23.95 3.86 7.63
CA ALA A 223 -24.66 3.77 6.35
C ALA A 223 -26.15 4.10 6.49
N ASP A 224 -26.84 3.54 7.48
CA ASP A 224 -28.26 3.80 7.72
C ASP A 224 -28.52 5.28 8.10
N LEU A 225 -27.70 5.83 9.00
CA LEU A 225 -27.79 7.24 9.39
C LEU A 225 -27.56 8.17 8.19
N ALA A 226 -26.63 7.82 7.29
CA ALA A 226 -26.37 8.58 6.08
C ALA A 226 -27.57 8.62 5.12
N VAL A 227 -28.32 7.53 4.96
CA VAL A 227 -29.56 7.50 4.17
C VAL A 227 -30.59 8.50 4.71
N HIS A 228 -30.79 8.52 6.03
CA HIS A 228 -31.73 9.46 6.66
C HIS A 228 -31.24 10.91 6.62
N ALA A 229 -29.92 11.14 6.75
CA ALA A 229 -29.31 12.46 6.57
C ALA A 229 -29.56 13.00 5.16
N VAL A 230 -29.38 12.14 4.14
CA VAL A 230 -29.67 12.45 2.74
C VAL A 230 -31.14 12.75 2.50
N ALA A 231 -32.05 12.09 3.20
CA ALA A 231 -33.48 12.40 3.18
C ALA A 231 -33.85 13.75 3.87
N GLY A 232 -32.87 14.44 4.47
CA GLY A 232 -33.05 15.77 5.07
C GLY A 232 -32.99 15.78 6.60
N SER A 233 -32.68 14.66 7.26
CA SER A 233 -32.64 14.60 8.71
C SER A 233 -31.31 15.09 9.28
N VAL A 234 -31.28 16.33 9.78
CA VAL A 234 -30.11 16.91 10.47
C VAL A 234 -29.67 16.07 11.67
N PRO A 235 -30.57 15.57 12.55
CA PRO A 235 -30.15 14.76 13.70
C PRO A 235 -29.41 13.48 13.31
N HIS A 236 -29.81 12.83 12.21
CA HIS A 236 -29.12 11.61 11.75
C HIS A 236 -27.73 11.93 11.17
N ALA A 237 -27.55 13.11 10.57
CA ALA A 237 -26.23 13.57 10.15
C ALA A 237 -25.32 13.82 11.36
N GLU A 238 -25.83 14.50 12.39
CA GLU A 238 -25.10 14.75 13.64
C GLU A 238 -24.72 13.45 14.35
N GLN A 239 -25.66 12.49 14.44
CA GLN A 239 -25.40 11.17 15.00
C GLN A 239 -24.35 10.40 14.20
N ALA A 240 -24.40 10.43 12.87
CA ALA A 240 -23.39 9.77 12.04
C ALA A 240 -22.00 10.39 12.30
N ILE A 241 -21.89 11.72 12.35
CA ILE A 241 -20.65 12.43 12.66
C ILE A 241 -20.13 12.05 14.05
N GLU A 242 -21.02 11.94 15.04
CA GLU A 242 -20.64 11.54 16.40
C GLU A 242 -20.10 10.10 16.44
N VAL A 243 -20.78 9.16 15.80
CA VAL A 243 -20.35 7.75 15.71
C VAL A 243 -19.01 7.63 15.01
N ILE A 244 -18.82 8.33 13.88
CA ILE A 244 -17.55 8.38 13.16
C ILE A 244 -16.45 8.95 14.07
N GLY A 245 -16.72 10.04 14.78
CA GLY A 245 -15.77 10.66 15.70
C GLY A 245 -15.42 9.77 16.90
N LEU A 246 -16.39 9.02 17.44
CA LEU A 246 -16.16 8.04 18.51
C LEU A 246 -15.29 6.89 18.03
N ALA A 247 -15.59 6.33 16.86
CA ALA A 247 -14.80 5.26 16.24
C ALA A 247 -13.35 5.73 16.03
N ALA A 248 -13.17 6.93 15.47
CA ALA A 248 -11.85 7.54 15.29
C ALA A 248 -11.09 7.72 16.61
N ARG A 249 -11.74 8.20 17.69
CA ARG A 249 -11.11 8.34 19.02
C ARG A 249 -10.78 7.00 19.68
N ALA A 250 -11.57 5.97 19.41
CA ALA A 250 -11.29 4.60 19.83
C ALA A 250 -10.16 3.93 19.03
N GLY A 251 -9.64 4.62 18.00
CA GLY A 251 -8.64 4.11 17.09
C GLY A 251 -9.17 3.08 16.09
N ASP A 252 -10.49 3.05 15.92
CA ASP A 252 -11.21 2.15 15.03
C ASP A 252 -11.56 2.92 13.74
N GLN A 253 -10.68 2.81 12.74
CA GLN A 253 -10.84 3.48 11.45
C GLN A 253 -11.54 2.56 10.46
N HIS A 254 -12.81 2.87 10.17
CA HIS A 254 -13.61 2.17 9.17
C HIS A 254 -13.68 2.93 7.85
N LEU A 255 -13.70 2.19 6.76
CA LEU A 255 -14.16 2.69 5.47
C LEU A 255 -15.69 2.68 5.42
N TYR A 256 -16.28 3.87 5.45
CA TYR A 256 -17.73 4.03 5.33
C TYR A 256 -18.18 4.13 3.87
N VAL A 257 -17.71 3.25 2.99
CA VAL A 257 -17.88 3.35 1.52
C VAL A 257 -19.35 3.56 1.12
N VAL A 258 -20.27 2.80 1.72
CA VAL A 258 -21.71 2.92 1.43
C VAL A 258 -22.26 4.29 1.83
N ALA A 259 -21.89 4.79 3.01
CA ALA A 259 -22.28 6.13 3.46
C ALA A 259 -21.63 7.22 2.59
N GLN A 260 -20.36 7.06 2.23
CA GLN A 260 -19.61 7.95 1.35
C GLN A 260 -20.31 8.08 -0.01
N HIS A 261 -20.63 6.96 -0.68
CA HIS A 261 -21.37 6.95 -1.95
C HIS A 261 -22.75 7.60 -1.80
N THR A 262 -23.50 7.23 -0.76
CA THR A 262 -24.85 7.74 -0.52
C THR A 262 -24.85 9.26 -0.34
N VAL A 263 -23.92 9.79 0.47
CA VAL A 263 -23.79 11.23 0.71
C VAL A 263 -23.23 11.94 -0.52
N TYR A 264 -22.28 11.33 -1.23
CA TYR A 264 -21.71 11.85 -2.48
C TYR A 264 -22.78 12.07 -3.56
N ASP A 265 -23.58 11.04 -3.88
CA ASP A 265 -24.64 11.13 -4.90
C ASP A 265 -25.66 12.21 -4.54
N ALA A 266 -25.98 12.30 -3.26
CA ALA A 266 -26.90 13.29 -2.73
C ALA A 266 -26.36 14.73 -2.76
N ILE A 267 -25.04 14.91 -2.67
CA ILE A 267 -24.37 16.20 -2.82
C ILE A 267 -24.34 16.60 -4.31
N LEU A 268 -23.97 15.67 -5.21
CA LEU A 268 -23.93 15.93 -6.65
C LEU A 268 -25.32 16.26 -7.23
N GLY A 269 -26.36 15.51 -6.82
CA GLY A 269 -27.71 15.72 -7.31
C GLY A 269 -28.33 17.07 -6.94
N ARG A 270 -27.74 17.81 -5.98
CA ARG A 270 -28.27 19.10 -5.48
C ARG A 270 -27.61 20.35 -6.07
N GLY A 271 -26.58 20.19 -6.91
CA GLY A 271 -25.96 21.31 -7.62
C GLY A 271 -25.32 22.35 -6.68
N ARG A 272 -25.66 23.64 -6.84
CA ARG A 272 -24.97 24.79 -6.20
C ARG A 272 -25.24 24.98 -4.69
N THR A 273 -26.22 24.29 -4.11
CA THR A 273 -26.58 24.46 -2.69
C THR A 273 -26.55 23.12 -1.98
N VAL A 274 -25.41 22.82 -1.37
CA VAL A 274 -25.25 21.66 -0.48
C VAL A 274 -25.77 22.04 0.91
N PRO A 275 -26.76 21.31 1.47
CA PRO A 275 -27.21 21.53 2.84
C PRO A 275 -26.05 21.39 3.83
N THR A 276 -25.97 22.30 4.82
CA THR A 276 -24.85 22.36 5.79
C THR A 276 -24.62 21.02 6.50
N HIS A 277 -25.68 20.30 6.86
CA HIS A 277 -25.56 19.01 7.54
C HIS A 277 -24.96 17.92 6.65
N LEU A 278 -25.22 17.94 5.34
CA LEU A 278 -24.60 17.00 4.39
C LEU A 278 -23.16 17.38 4.07
N ALA A 279 -22.84 18.67 4.04
CA ALA A 279 -21.46 19.11 3.91
C ALA A 279 -20.62 18.68 5.13
N ALA A 280 -21.17 18.87 6.33
CA ALA A 280 -20.53 18.44 7.58
C ALA A 280 -20.38 16.91 7.65
N LEU A 281 -21.43 16.16 7.29
CA LEU A 281 -21.38 14.70 7.25
C LEU A 281 -20.38 14.21 6.20
N GLY A 282 -20.38 14.80 5.00
CA GLY A 282 -19.43 14.45 3.95
C GLY A 282 -17.98 14.71 4.38
N ALA A 283 -17.71 15.83 5.06
CA ALA A 283 -16.39 16.10 5.64
C ALA A 283 -16.00 15.07 6.71
N ALA A 284 -16.91 14.70 7.61
CA ALA A 284 -16.67 13.65 8.61
C ALA A 284 -16.41 12.27 7.98
N LEU A 285 -17.05 11.99 6.84
CA LEU A 285 -16.81 10.80 6.03
C LEU A 285 -15.53 10.88 5.18
N GLY A 286 -14.74 11.96 5.28
CA GLY A 286 -13.48 12.11 4.55
C GLY A 286 -13.61 12.51 3.07
N LEU A 287 -14.78 13.04 2.67
CA LEU A 287 -14.99 13.61 1.33
C LEU A 287 -14.42 15.04 1.28
N ALA A 288 -13.74 15.38 0.17
CA ALA A 288 -13.26 16.74 -0.09
C ALA A 288 -14.39 17.70 -0.55
N VAL A 289 -15.38 17.94 0.32
CA VAL A 289 -16.62 18.69 0.01
C VAL A 289 -16.38 20.18 -0.20
N ASP A 290 -15.39 20.75 0.47
CA ASP A 290 -14.93 22.14 0.33
C ASP A 290 -14.55 22.50 -1.13
N ARG A 291 -14.15 21.50 -1.93
CA ARG A 291 -13.72 21.68 -3.33
C ARG A 291 -14.86 21.75 -4.35
N VAL A 292 -16.12 21.46 -3.96
CA VAL A 292 -17.30 21.50 -4.85
C VAL A 292 -17.57 22.91 -5.37
N SER A 293 -17.25 23.94 -4.59
CA SER A 293 -17.57 25.34 -4.88
C SER A 293 -16.58 26.03 -5.83
N ALA A 294 -15.44 25.40 -6.16
CA ALA A 294 -14.34 26.05 -6.87
C ALA A 294 -14.42 25.96 -8.41
N ARG A 295 -15.36 25.17 -8.99
CA ARG A 295 -15.53 25.02 -10.45
C ARG A 295 -16.57 25.95 -11.09
N HIS A 296 -17.11 26.91 -10.34
CA HIS A 296 -18.14 27.82 -10.82
C HIS A 296 -17.85 29.32 -10.57
N ARG A 297 -16.58 29.69 -10.40
CA ARG A 297 -16.11 31.07 -10.56
C ARG A 297 -15.21 31.16 -11.78
#